data_AF-A0A5Q2N2Z7-F1
#
_entry.id   AF-A0A5Q2N2Z7-F1
#
_cell.length_a   1.000
_cell.length_b   1.000
_cell.length_c   1.000
_cell.angle_alpha   90.00
_cell.angle_beta   90.00
_cell.angle_gamma   90.00
#
_symmetry.space_group_name_H-M   'P 1'
#
loop_
_entity.id
_entity.type
_entity.pdbx_description
1 polymer ?
#
loop_
_entity_poly.entity_id
_entity_poly.type
_entity_poly.pdbx_seq_one_letter_code
_entity_poly.pdbx_strand_id
1 'polypeptide(L)'
;MKCLDVENYEELKFGHIFAEQNDNIEELFEKYSANAIDYYAKKFTFINQRLEHRPEVKYDAVIYFEGNEAKQSYNPLLRKKKSKTKGYYKVQDRYGIWLCKDFIPIQRVNEWISGFGGGTSSYTLLHGFINCQNLKLTANRGTIANTEPQIVEELKKELNTILESIDEFLYKKDINTLQKWQLEEKTLRIENVEFNQRKESIAKRRILKINEISVLEPKNESELFGLFIMIYTIFPDKFDFEPLDYNTRQGIDIIARNKTDNKISDCEYWYVELKYVLSKNFNHSFSNIRWIICWDFEKDLKHGSILMSDVQDEERELYIGKDKEGKNIYYLDNQSLLTKIKIIRMKEFIEKNLGLKFQKQ
;
A
#
# COMPACT_ATOMS: atom_id res chain seq x y z
N MET A 1 -17.22 40.29 -16.43
CA MET A 1 -18.07 39.25 -15.85
C MET A 1 -19.53 39.61 -15.96
N LYS A 2 -20.23 38.96 -16.90
CA LYS A 2 -21.68 38.83 -16.86
C LYS A 2 -21.99 37.71 -15.86
N CYS A 3 -22.68 38.01 -14.76
CA CYS A 3 -22.61 37.15 -13.57
C CYS A 3 -23.84 36.25 -13.30
N LEU A 4 -24.95 36.39 -14.03
CA LEU A 4 -26.19 35.67 -13.70
C LEU A 4 -26.94 35.23 -14.96
N ASP A 5 -27.21 33.94 -15.05
CA ASP A 5 -28.00 33.23 -16.07
C ASP A 5 -27.58 33.56 -17.52
N VAL A 6 -26.27 33.59 -17.75
CA VAL A 6 -25.70 33.95 -19.05
C VAL A 6 -25.46 32.69 -19.87
N GLU A 7 -26.01 32.63 -21.08
CA GLU A 7 -25.82 31.46 -21.96
C GLU A 7 -24.42 31.38 -22.60
N ASN A 8 -23.70 32.50 -22.69
CA ASN A 8 -22.39 32.57 -23.36
C ASN A 8 -21.26 32.81 -22.36
N TYR A 9 -20.14 32.10 -22.56
CA TYR A 9 -18.94 32.27 -21.74
C TYR A 9 -18.17 33.56 -22.08
N GLU A 10 -17.41 34.07 -21.12
CA GLU A 10 -16.47 35.18 -21.26
C GLU A 10 -15.06 34.61 -21.03
N GLU A 11 -14.14 34.83 -21.97
CA GLU A 11 -12.75 34.40 -21.79
C GLU A 11 -12.03 35.34 -20.83
N LEU A 12 -11.53 34.79 -19.72
CA LEU A 12 -10.81 35.55 -18.71
C LEU A 12 -9.30 35.37 -18.88
N LYS A 13 -8.56 36.47 -18.79
CA LYS A 13 -7.08 36.47 -18.81
C LYS A 13 -6.44 36.12 -17.46
N PHE A 14 -7.24 35.81 -16.45
CA PHE A 14 -6.78 35.55 -15.08
C PHE A 14 -7.49 34.32 -14.50
N GLY A 15 -6.83 33.63 -13.56
CA GLY A 15 -7.36 32.44 -12.91
C GLY A 15 -6.54 31.18 -13.22
N HIS A 16 -7.22 30.04 -13.37
CA HIS A 16 -6.57 28.79 -13.75
C HIS A 16 -6.28 28.80 -15.26
N ILE A 17 -5.02 28.56 -15.61
CA ILE A 17 -4.57 28.40 -16.99
C ILE A 17 -4.41 26.89 -17.23
N PHE A 18 -4.82 26.39 -18.38
CA PHE A 18 -4.60 24.98 -18.76
C PHE A 18 -3.26 24.84 -19.50
N ALA A 19 -2.70 23.63 -19.53
CA ALA A 19 -1.53 23.39 -20.35
C ALA A 19 -1.83 23.68 -21.84
N GLU A 20 -0.81 24.15 -22.56
CA GLU A 20 -0.86 24.17 -24.02
C GLU A 20 -1.06 22.74 -24.54
N GLN A 21 -1.88 22.59 -25.58
CA GLN A 21 -2.15 21.28 -26.15
C GLN A 21 -0.87 20.70 -26.75
N ASN A 22 -0.52 19.51 -26.31
CA ASN A 22 0.60 18.73 -26.79
C ASN A 22 0.16 17.27 -26.89
N ASP A 23 -0.42 16.93 -28.04
CA ASP A 23 -1.05 15.64 -28.30
C ASP A 23 -0.30 14.78 -29.34
N ASN A 24 0.86 15.24 -29.82
CA ASN A 24 1.72 14.44 -30.68
C ASN A 24 2.60 13.48 -29.86
N ILE A 25 2.16 12.23 -29.82
CA ILE A 25 2.79 11.17 -29.05
C ILE A 25 4.17 10.79 -29.58
N GLU A 26 4.35 10.76 -30.90
CA GLU A 26 5.61 10.33 -31.52
C GLU A 26 6.73 11.32 -31.15
N GLU A 27 6.47 12.63 -31.30
CA GLU A 27 7.41 13.68 -30.90
C GLU A 27 7.71 13.65 -29.39
N LEU A 28 6.68 13.42 -28.56
CA LEU A 28 6.86 13.29 -27.12
C LEU A 28 7.68 12.05 -26.74
N PHE A 29 7.51 10.94 -27.46
CA PHE A 29 8.25 9.71 -27.24
C PHE A 29 9.71 9.83 -27.69
N GLU A 30 9.99 10.48 -28.81
CA GLU A 30 11.36 10.77 -29.22
C GLU A 30 12.09 11.64 -28.19
N LYS A 31 11.39 12.63 -27.61
CA LYS A 31 11.99 13.58 -26.66
C LYS A 31 12.11 13.05 -25.23
N TYR A 32 11.13 12.30 -24.75
CA TYR A 32 11.01 11.90 -23.34
C TYR A 32 10.88 10.39 -23.12
N SER A 33 10.88 9.60 -24.20
CA SER A 33 10.75 8.14 -24.20
C SER A 33 9.56 7.68 -23.35
N ALA A 34 9.75 6.80 -22.37
CA ALA A 34 8.67 6.29 -21.52
C ALA A 34 7.97 7.36 -20.67
N ASN A 35 8.53 8.57 -20.53
CA ASN A 35 7.88 9.67 -19.81
C ASN A 35 7.06 10.60 -20.70
N ALA A 36 6.92 10.30 -22.00
CA ALA A 36 6.13 11.07 -22.96
C ALA A 36 4.73 11.42 -22.42
N ILE A 37 4.09 10.46 -21.75
CA ILE A 37 2.74 10.62 -21.23
C ILE A 37 2.60 11.68 -20.14
N ASP A 38 3.66 11.96 -19.38
CA ASP A 38 3.61 12.99 -18.35
C ASP A 38 3.57 14.41 -18.96
N TYR A 39 3.97 14.57 -20.21
CA TYR A 39 3.94 15.83 -20.97
C TYR A 39 2.74 15.96 -21.91
N TYR A 40 1.97 14.88 -22.08
CA TYR A 40 0.80 14.87 -22.96
C TYR A 40 -0.32 15.74 -22.36
N ALA A 41 -0.89 16.61 -23.19
CA ALA A 41 -2.02 17.46 -22.84
C ALA A 41 -2.98 17.58 -24.02
N LYS A 42 -4.25 17.21 -23.84
CA LYS A 42 -5.27 17.32 -24.88
C LYS A 42 -6.56 17.90 -24.33
N LYS A 43 -7.14 18.84 -25.08
CA LYS A 43 -8.44 19.46 -24.79
C LYS A 43 -9.54 18.78 -25.58
N PHE A 44 -10.63 18.47 -24.89
CA PHE A 44 -11.90 18.04 -25.47
C PHE A 44 -12.95 19.11 -25.15
N THR A 45 -13.76 19.50 -26.12
CA THR A 45 -14.72 20.60 -25.99
C THR A 45 -16.05 20.22 -26.63
N PHE A 46 -17.12 20.36 -25.86
CA PHE A 46 -18.49 20.04 -26.24
C PHE A 46 -19.36 21.24 -25.89
N ILE A 47 -19.84 21.98 -26.89
CA ILE A 47 -20.57 23.23 -26.68
C ILE A 47 -22.02 23.02 -27.09
N ASN A 48 -22.95 23.61 -26.34
CA ASN A 48 -24.39 23.66 -26.59
C ASN A 48 -24.99 22.26 -26.82
N GLN A 49 -24.53 21.29 -26.02
CA GLN A 49 -25.09 19.94 -26.01
C GLN A 49 -26.43 19.95 -25.29
N ARG A 50 -27.28 18.97 -25.59
CA ARG A 50 -28.61 18.82 -25.00
C ARG A 50 -28.72 17.48 -24.32
N LEU A 51 -29.47 17.42 -23.22
CA LEU A 51 -29.76 16.14 -22.59
C LEU A 51 -30.70 15.31 -23.47
N GLU A 52 -30.42 14.02 -23.58
CA GLU A 52 -31.17 13.10 -24.45
C GLU A 52 -32.67 13.04 -24.10
N HIS A 53 -32.99 12.98 -22.81
CA HIS A 53 -34.37 12.84 -22.32
C HIS A 53 -35.01 14.18 -21.92
N ARG A 54 -34.23 15.28 -21.93
CA ARG A 54 -34.68 16.66 -21.70
C ARG A 54 -33.99 17.65 -22.63
N PRO A 55 -34.42 17.74 -23.91
CA PRO A 55 -33.77 18.58 -24.92
C PRO A 55 -33.80 20.09 -24.62
N GLU A 56 -34.67 20.52 -23.70
CA GLU A 56 -34.74 21.89 -23.20
C GLU A 56 -33.56 22.27 -22.30
N VAL A 57 -32.88 21.30 -21.70
CA VAL A 57 -31.71 21.52 -20.86
C VAL A 57 -30.44 21.45 -21.71
N LYS A 58 -29.67 22.54 -21.69
CA LYS A 58 -28.39 22.65 -22.40
C LYS A 58 -27.23 22.55 -21.44
N TYR A 59 -26.13 21.99 -21.92
CA TYR A 59 -24.86 21.96 -21.20
C TYR A 59 -23.66 22.22 -22.11
N ASP A 60 -22.60 22.75 -21.51
CA ASP A 60 -21.27 22.87 -22.12
C ASP A 60 -20.28 22.05 -21.30
N ALA A 61 -19.36 21.36 -21.95
CA ALA A 61 -18.28 20.64 -21.29
C ALA A 61 -16.93 20.94 -21.91
N VAL A 62 -15.94 21.19 -21.07
CA VAL A 62 -14.53 21.27 -21.46
C VAL A 62 -13.76 20.32 -20.55
N ILE A 63 -13.06 19.34 -21.14
CA ILE A 63 -12.30 18.35 -20.39
C ILE A 63 -10.88 18.32 -20.94
N TYR A 64 -9.89 18.49 -20.07
CA TYR A 64 -8.50 18.29 -20.38
C TYR A 64 -8.02 16.94 -19.85
N PHE A 65 -7.30 16.21 -20.68
CA PHE A 65 -6.48 15.09 -20.25
C PHE A 65 -5.03 15.56 -20.20
N GLU A 66 -4.43 15.54 -19.01
CA GLU A 66 -3.11 16.10 -18.76
C GLU A 66 -2.23 15.12 -17.98
N GLY A 67 -0.98 14.97 -18.42
CA GLY A 67 0.09 14.30 -17.68
C GLY A 67 0.58 15.12 -16.48
N ASN A 68 1.40 14.52 -15.61
CA ASN A 68 1.82 15.19 -14.38
C ASN A 68 2.81 16.34 -14.62
N GLU A 69 3.70 16.22 -15.60
CA GLU A 69 4.67 17.26 -15.93
C GLU A 69 4.01 18.42 -16.70
N ALA A 70 3.03 18.13 -17.56
CA ALA A 70 2.18 19.14 -18.19
C ALA A 70 1.50 20.02 -17.14
N LYS A 71 0.88 19.42 -16.11
CA LYS A 71 0.26 20.14 -14.99
C LYS A 71 1.25 21.00 -14.21
N GLN A 72 2.45 20.45 -13.96
CA GLN A 72 3.48 21.14 -13.18
C GLN A 72 4.12 22.31 -13.94
N SER A 73 4.07 22.31 -15.28
CA SER A 73 4.69 23.35 -16.10
C SER A 73 4.09 24.73 -15.82
N TYR A 74 2.77 24.81 -15.60
CA TYR A 74 2.05 26.06 -15.37
C TYR A 74 1.58 26.22 -13.93
N ASN A 75 1.57 25.16 -13.13
CA ASN A 75 1.09 25.19 -11.75
C ASN A 75 2.21 24.87 -10.74
N PRO A 76 2.97 25.89 -10.29
CA PRO A 76 4.09 25.70 -9.38
C PRO A 76 3.66 25.28 -7.96
N LEU A 77 2.38 25.43 -7.61
CA LEU A 77 1.81 25.06 -6.31
C LEU A 77 1.47 23.57 -6.21
N LEU A 78 1.55 22.83 -7.32
CA LEU A 78 1.45 21.38 -7.29
C LEU A 78 2.67 20.75 -6.64
N ARG A 79 2.41 19.91 -5.65
CA ARG A 79 3.45 19.30 -4.83
C ARG A 79 4.24 18.24 -5.63
N LYS A 80 5.51 18.52 -5.95
CA LYS A 80 6.41 17.58 -6.68
C LYS A 80 6.85 16.34 -5.89
N LYS A 81 7.04 16.45 -4.57
CA LYS A 81 7.44 15.36 -3.64
C LYS A 81 6.90 15.60 -2.23
N LYS A 82 7.10 14.69 -1.26
CA LYS A 82 6.67 14.76 0.16
C LYS A 82 7.19 15.99 0.97
N SER A 83 7.42 17.15 0.35
CA SER A 83 7.65 18.40 1.07
C SER A 83 6.35 18.82 1.76
N LYS A 84 6.40 19.02 3.08
CA LYS A 84 5.30 19.54 3.89
C LYS A 84 5.34 21.08 4.00
N THR A 85 5.83 21.77 2.97
CA THR A 85 5.83 23.24 2.95
C THR A 85 4.37 23.71 2.87
N LYS A 86 3.99 24.66 3.76
CA LYS A 86 2.65 25.27 3.78
C LYS A 86 2.36 25.92 2.42
N GLY A 87 1.18 25.65 1.86
CA GLY A 87 0.69 26.27 0.61
C GLY A 87 0.70 25.38 -0.64
N TYR A 88 1.41 24.25 -0.61
CA TYR A 88 1.33 23.25 -1.69
C TYR A 88 0.13 22.33 -1.52
N TYR A 89 -0.49 21.93 -2.63
CA TYR A 89 -1.60 20.98 -2.65
C TYR A 89 -1.31 19.78 -3.55
N LYS A 90 -2.07 18.69 -3.35
CA LYS A 90 -1.99 17.50 -4.20
C LYS A 90 -2.84 17.71 -5.45
N VAL A 91 -2.47 17.02 -6.55
CA VAL A 91 -3.28 16.95 -7.77
C VAL A 91 -4.72 16.50 -7.44
N GLN A 92 -4.85 15.49 -6.58
CA GLN A 92 -6.14 14.97 -6.08
C GLN A 92 -7.02 16.01 -5.38
N ASP A 93 -6.49 17.13 -4.91
CA ASP A 93 -7.27 18.15 -4.19
C ASP A 93 -8.00 19.09 -5.16
N ARG A 94 -7.55 19.19 -6.42
CA ARG A 94 -8.03 20.18 -7.40
C ARG A 94 -8.51 19.59 -8.73
N TYR A 95 -7.90 18.49 -9.15
CA TYR A 95 -8.18 17.84 -10.42
C TYR A 95 -9.39 16.90 -10.33
N GLY A 96 -9.95 16.60 -11.48
CA GLY A 96 -11.21 15.89 -11.67
C GLY A 96 -12.24 16.73 -12.42
N ILE A 97 -13.51 16.38 -12.26
CA ILE A 97 -14.63 16.99 -12.98
C ILE A 97 -15.43 17.90 -12.05
N TRP A 98 -15.66 19.13 -12.49
CA TRP A 98 -16.39 20.17 -11.78
C TRP A 98 -17.70 20.47 -12.48
N LEU A 99 -18.80 20.50 -11.71
CA LEU A 99 -20.05 21.09 -12.16
C LEU A 99 -20.00 22.60 -11.99
N CYS A 100 -20.45 23.29 -13.03
CA CYS A 100 -20.45 24.72 -13.14
C CYS A 100 -21.86 25.25 -13.42
N LYS A 101 -22.14 26.44 -12.89
CA LYS A 101 -23.26 27.28 -13.28
C LYS A 101 -22.69 28.65 -13.60
N ASP A 102 -23.21 29.33 -14.61
CA ASP A 102 -22.66 30.60 -15.06
C ASP A 102 -21.15 30.52 -15.36
N PHE A 103 -20.68 29.34 -15.80
CA PHE A 103 -19.26 29.03 -16.05
C PHE A 103 -18.35 29.14 -14.81
N ILE A 104 -18.93 29.12 -13.60
CA ILE A 104 -18.21 29.14 -12.33
C ILE A 104 -18.27 27.74 -11.70
N PRO A 105 -17.12 27.14 -11.30
CA PRO A 105 -17.10 25.84 -10.67
C PRO A 105 -17.72 25.87 -9.26
N ILE A 106 -18.61 24.92 -8.99
CA ILE A 106 -19.37 24.82 -7.74
C ILE A 106 -18.97 23.57 -6.96
N GLN A 107 -19.21 22.40 -7.57
CA GLN A 107 -19.11 21.12 -6.90
C GLN A 107 -18.32 20.15 -7.77
N ARG A 108 -17.34 19.48 -7.14
CA ARG A 108 -16.57 18.43 -7.78
C ARG A 108 -17.29 17.09 -7.67
N VAL A 109 -17.35 16.36 -8.78
CA VAL A 109 -18.14 15.14 -8.94
C VAL A 109 -17.29 13.94 -9.40
N ASN A 110 -16.11 13.77 -8.80
CA ASN A 110 -15.20 12.68 -9.16
C ASN A 110 -15.81 11.29 -8.90
N GLU A 111 -16.76 11.18 -7.98
CA GLU A 111 -17.51 9.94 -7.69
C GLU A 111 -18.37 9.48 -8.87
N TRP A 112 -18.62 10.35 -9.86
CA TRP A 112 -19.38 9.99 -11.06
C TRP A 112 -18.52 9.25 -12.08
N ILE A 113 -17.20 9.35 -11.97
CA ILE A 113 -16.23 8.78 -12.91
C ILE A 113 -16.10 7.29 -12.58
N SER A 114 -16.81 6.46 -13.32
CA SER A 114 -16.72 5.01 -13.26
C SER A 114 -16.04 4.47 -14.53
N GLY A 115 -15.01 3.63 -14.38
CA GLY A 115 -14.42 2.89 -15.50
C GLY A 115 -13.28 3.58 -16.27
N PHE A 116 -13.11 4.90 -16.15
CA PHE A 116 -12.01 5.60 -16.84
C PHE A 116 -10.63 5.20 -16.29
N GLY A 117 -9.71 4.74 -17.14
CA GLY A 117 -8.28 4.57 -16.81
C GLY A 117 -7.92 3.51 -15.76
N GLY A 118 -8.81 2.53 -15.47
CA GLY A 118 -8.48 1.27 -14.77
C GLY A 118 -7.98 1.35 -13.31
N GLY A 119 -7.91 2.52 -12.67
CA GLY A 119 -7.36 2.68 -11.32
C GLY A 119 -8.08 3.69 -10.43
N THR A 120 -7.93 3.57 -9.11
CA THR A 120 -8.66 4.33 -8.06
C THR A 120 -8.39 5.85 -8.04
N SER A 121 -7.53 6.37 -8.92
CA SER A 121 -7.19 7.80 -9.01
C SER A 121 -7.01 8.32 -10.43
N SER A 122 -7.55 7.62 -11.43
CA SER A 122 -7.49 8.01 -12.85
C SER A 122 -8.11 9.39 -13.13
N TYR A 123 -9.09 9.82 -12.33
CA TYR A 123 -9.66 11.16 -12.39
C TYR A 123 -8.61 12.28 -12.21
N THR A 124 -7.45 11.99 -11.63
CA THR A 124 -6.37 12.98 -11.49
C THR A 124 -5.74 13.36 -12.83
N LEU A 125 -5.88 12.51 -13.85
CA LEU A 125 -5.48 12.81 -15.23
C LEU A 125 -6.44 13.77 -15.92
N LEU A 126 -7.67 13.90 -15.41
CA LEU A 126 -8.70 14.75 -15.97
C LEU A 126 -8.77 16.07 -15.21
N HIS A 127 -8.98 17.15 -15.97
CA HIS A 127 -9.38 18.44 -15.43
C HIS A 127 -10.52 18.96 -16.30
N GLY A 128 -11.75 18.83 -15.82
CA GLY A 128 -12.93 19.14 -16.62
C GLY A 128 -13.95 19.98 -15.90
N PHE A 129 -14.72 20.72 -16.69
CA PHE A 129 -15.77 21.62 -16.26
C PHE A 129 -17.01 21.38 -17.12
N ILE A 130 -18.13 21.09 -16.47
CA ILE A 130 -19.44 20.91 -17.11
C ILE A 130 -20.36 22.02 -16.62
N ASN A 131 -20.71 22.95 -17.50
CA ASN A 131 -21.61 24.05 -17.24
C ASN A 131 -23.06 23.68 -17.61
N CYS A 132 -24.00 23.93 -16.69
CA CYS A 132 -25.44 23.80 -16.97
C CYS A 132 -26.22 24.86 -16.18
N GLN A 133 -27.03 25.66 -16.88
CA GLN A 133 -27.76 26.77 -16.25
C GLN A 133 -28.97 26.33 -15.42
N ASN A 134 -29.51 25.14 -15.72
CA ASN A 134 -30.63 24.55 -15.02
C ASN A 134 -30.25 24.01 -13.62
N LEU A 135 -28.97 24.05 -13.24
CA LEU A 135 -28.53 23.71 -11.88
C LEU A 135 -29.08 24.73 -10.87
N LYS A 136 -29.65 24.23 -9.77
CA LYS A 136 -30.17 25.05 -8.66
C LYS A 136 -29.20 24.98 -7.48
N LEU A 137 -28.63 26.13 -7.15
CA LEU A 137 -27.69 26.27 -6.05
C LEU A 137 -28.39 26.26 -4.70
N THR A 138 -27.71 25.73 -3.68
CA THR A 138 -28.10 25.92 -2.27
C THR A 138 -27.76 27.34 -1.80
N ALA A 139 -28.32 27.76 -0.67
CA ALA A 139 -28.05 29.10 -0.10
C ALA A 139 -26.55 29.36 0.13
N ASN A 140 -25.79 28.32 0.46
CA ASN A 140 -24.34 28.39 0.66
C ASN A 140 -23.54 28.36 -0.66
N ARG A 141 -24.21 28.26 -1.82
CA ARG A 141 -23.66 28.24 -3.19
C ARG A 141 -22.54 27.22 -3.45
N GLY A 142 -22.37 26.24 -2.55
CA GLY A 142 -21.33 25.21 -2.65
C GLY A 142 -21.84 23.84 -3.10
N THR A 143 -23.15 23.69 -3.27
CA THR A 143 -23.78 22.42 -3.66
C THR A 143 -24.97 22.62 -4.58
N ILE A 144 -25.23 21.61 -5.41
CA ILE A 144 -26.37 21.58 -6.35
C ILE A 144 -27.56 20.76 -5.81
N ALA A 145 -27.63 20.54 -4.49
CA ALA A 145 -28.61 19.65 -3.86
C ALA A 145 -30.09 20.06 -4.09
N ASN A 146 -30.34 21.31 -4.47
CA ASN A 146 -31.68 21.81 -4.82
C ASN A 146 -32.08 21.52 -6.28
N THR A 147 -31.18 20.92 -7.07
CA THR A 147 -31.43 20.57 -8.47
C THR A 147 -32.31 19.34 -8.57
N GLU A 148 -33.14 19.27 -9.60
CA GLU A 148 -33.97 18.09 -9.87
C GLU A 148 -33.09 16.85 -10.08
N PRO A 149 -33.34 15.74 -9.34
CA PRO A 149 -32.51 14.54 -9.40
C PRO A 149 -32.37 13.97 -10.82
N GLN A 150 -33.42 14.05 -11.63
CA GLN A 150 -33.41 13.57 -13.02
C GLN A 150 -32.36 14.29 -13.89
N ILE A 151 -32.24 15.62 -13.75
CA ILE A 151 -31.23 16.41 -14.49
C ILE A 151 -29.82 15.98 -14.07
N VAL A 152 -29.61 15.72 -12.78
CA VAL A 152 -28.31 15.27 -12.25
C VAL A 152 -27.93 13.89 -12.78
N GLU A 153 -28.89 12.96 -12.81
CA GLU A 153 -28.67 11.61 -13.35
C GLU A 153 -28.39 11.63 -14.85
N GLU A 154 -29.11 12.44 -15.62
CA GLU A 154 -28.86 12.59 -17.07
C GLU A 154 -27.50 13.21 -17.35
N LEU A 155 -27.12 14.28 -16.63
CA LEU A 155 -25.77 14.86 -16.73
C LEU A 155 -24.68 13.85 -16.39
N LYS A 156 -24.92 12.97 -15.42
CA LYS A 156 -24.00 11.87 -15.08
C LYS A 156 -23.87 10.87 -16.22
N LYS A 157 -24.96 10.49 -16.88
CA LYS A 157 -24.94 9.59 -18.05
C LYS A 157 -24.16 10.22 -19.21
N GLU A 158 -24.47 11.47 -19.54
CA GLU A 158 -23.77 12.22 -20.59
C GLU A 158 -22.27 12.36 -20.30
N LEU A 159 -21.88 12.65 -19.05
CA LEU A 159 -20.48 12.66 -18.64
C LEU A 159 -19.82 11.31 -18.91
N ASN A 160 -20.47 10.19 -18.55
CA ASN A 160 -19.90 8.86 -18.79
C ASN A 160 -19.73 8.58 -20.29
N THR A 161 -20.71 8.92 -21.13
CA THR A 161 -20.60 8.81 -22.59
C THR A 161 -19.42 9.62 -23.14
N ILE A 162 -19.25 10.86 -22.65
CA ILE A 162 -18.11 11.71 -23.03
C ILE A 162 -16.79 11.03 -22.61
N LEU A 163 -16.71 10.53 -21.38
CA LEU A 163 -15.51 9.88 -20.86
C LEU A 163 -15.16 8.59 -21.62
N GLU A 164 -16.16 7.79 -21.99
CA GLU A 164 -15.98 6.60 -22.85
C GLU A 164 -15.42 6.99 -24.21
N SER A 165 -15.95 8.05 -24.84
CA SER A 165 -15.44 8.54 -26.12
C SER A 165 -13.99 9.03 -26.03
N ILE A 166 -13.62 9.66 -24.91
CA ILE A 166 -12.23 10.08 -24.64
C ILE A 166 -11.36 8.85 -24.46
N ASP A 167 -11.79 7.86 -23.68
CA ASP A 167 -11.00 6.64 -23.43
C ASP A 167 -10.76 5.83 -24.71
N GLU A 168 -11.78 5.69 -25.58
CA GLU A 168 -11.63 5.09 -26.90
C GLU A 168 -10.62 5.84 -27.77
N PHE A 169 -10.64 7.18 -27.73
CA PHE A 169 -9.67 8.00 -28.44
C PHE A 169 -8.25 7.77 -27.92
N LEU A 170 -8.07 7.73 -26.60
CA LEU A 170 -6.76 7.49 -25.98
C LEU A 170 -6.26 6.07 -26.29
N TYR A 171 -7.15 5.08 -26.32
CA TYR A 171 -6.84 3.71 -26.71
C TYR A 171 -6.35 3.62 -28.15
N LYS A 172 -7.06 4.24 -29.11
CA LYS A 172 -6.66 4.28 -30.53
C LYS A 172 -5.31 4.96 -30.77
N LYS A 173 -4.85 5.78 -29.83
CA LYS A 173 -3.58 6.52 -29.89
C LYS A 173 -2.45 5.82 -29.13
N ASP A 174 -2.63 4.58 -28.69
CA ASP A 174 -1.62 3.78 -27.96
C ASP A 174 -1.11 4.41 -26.65
N ILE A 175 -1.85 5.35 -26.08
CA ILE A 175 -1.50 6.04 -24.83
C ILE A 175 -1.43 5.04 -23.67
N ASN A 176 -2.31 4.03 -23.66
CA ASN A 176 -2.32 2.97 -22.65
C ASN A 176 -1.05 2.10 -22.70
N THR A 177 -0.48 1.90 -23.89
CA THR A 177 0.79 1.17 -24.07
C THR A 177 1.94 1.96 -23.45
N LEU A 178 1.95 3.29 -23.62
CA LEU A 178 2.95 4.15 -22.98
C LEU A 178 2.83 4.16 -21.45
N GLN A 179 1.62 4.16 -20.90
CA GLN A 179 1.41 4.04 -19.45
C GLN A 179 2.03 2.76 -18.91
N LYS A 180 1.83 1.64 -19.62
CA LYS A 180 2.38 0.34 -19.25
C LYS A 180 3.91 0.35 -19.26
N TRP A 181 4.53 0.85 -20.34
CA TRP A 181 5.99 0.94 -20.42
C TRP A 181 6.58 1.86 -19.34
N GLN A 182 5.92 2.97 -19.01
CA GLN A 182 6.35 3.83 -17.92
C GLN A 182 6.32 3.10 -16.56
N LEU A 183 5.28 2.31 -16.32
CA LEU A 183 5.14 1.53 -15.10
C LEU A 183 6.23 0.44 -15.00
N GLU A 184 6.49 -0.25 -16.10
CA GLU A 184 7.57 -1.24 -16.21
C GLU A 184 8.94 -0.61 -15.93
N GLU A 185 9.26 0.55 -16.53
CA GLU A 185 10.53 1.23 -16.30
C GLU A 185 10.67 1.72 -14.84
N LYS A 186 9.59 2.27 -14.26
CA LYS A 186 9.55 2.65 -12.83
C LYS A 186 9.81 1.44 -11.94
N THR A 187 9.23 0.30 -12.27
CA THR A 187 9.38 -0.96 -11.51
C THR A 187 10.82 -1.45 -11.59
N LEU A 188 11.40 -1.53 -12.80
CA LEU A 188 12.80 -1.90 -13.01
C LEU A 188 13.78 -0.98 -12.28
N ARG A 189 13.51 0.34 -12.24
CA ARG A 189 14.33 1.29 -11.48
C ARG A 189 14.28 1.00 -9.97
N ILE A 190 13.10 0.75 -9.42
CA ILE A 190 12.93 0.42 -8.00
C ILE A 190 13.63 -0.91 -7.68
N GLU A 191 13.41 -1.94 -8.49
CA GLU A 191 14.04 -3.25 -8.33
C GLU A 191 15.57 -3.16 -8.36
N ASN A 192 16.14 -2.38 -9.28
CA ASN A 192 17.58 -2.17 -9.34
C ASN A 192 18.14 -1.46 -8.10
N VAL A 193 17.44 -0.44 -7.61
CA VAL A 193 17.83 0.25 -6.36
C VAL A 193 17.76 -0.71 -5.18
N GLU A 194 16.68 -1.47 -5.04
CA GLU A 194 16.54 -2.48 -4.00
C GLU A 194 17.61 -3.57 -4.09
N PHE A 195 17.89 -4.06 -5.29
CA PHE A 195 18.91 -5.07 -5.55
C PHE A 195 20.29 -4.58 -5.10
N ASN A 196 20.67 -3.36 -5.49
CA ASN A 196 21.95 -2.77 -5.08
C ASN A 196 22.03 -2.57 -3.56
N GLN A 197 20.96 -2.08 -2.93
CA GLN A 197 20.89 -1.95 -1.47
C GLN A 197 21.01 -3.32 -0.77
N ARG A 198 20.37 -4.37 -1.30
CA ARG A 198 20.46 -5.73 -0.76
C ARG A 198 21.88 -6.29 -0.90
N LYS A 199 22.54 -6.06 -2.04
CA LYS A 199 23.94 -6.46 -2.27
C LYS A 199 24.90 -5.84 -1.26
N GLU A 200 24.79 -4.53 -1.02
CA GLU A 200 25.59 -3.85 0.01
C GLU A 200 25.27 -4.32 1.43
N SER A 201 24.00 -4.62 1.70
CA SER A 201 23.54 -5.13 3.00
C SER A 201 24.12 -6.51 3.30
N ILE A 202 24.25 -7.39 2.30
CA ILE A 202 24.84 -8.73 2.45
C ILE A 202 26.30 -8.63 2.90
N ALA A 203 27.11 -7.78 2.27
CA ALA A 203 28.53 -7.62 2.59
C ALA A 203 28.81 -7.16 4.05
N LYS A 204 27.82 -6.54 4.70
CA LYS A 204 27.94 -6.05 6.08
C LYS A 204 27.38 -7.03 7.12
N ARG A 205 26.71 -8.11 6.70
CA ARG A 205 26.07 -9.07 7.60
C ARG A 205 27.09 -10.02 8.20
N ARG A 206 26.79 -10.49 9.41
CA ARG A 206 27.58 -11.55 10.05
C ARG A 206 27.15 -12.91 9.49
N ILE A 207 28.11 -13.83 9.45
CA ILE A 207 27.93 -15.19 8.93
C ILE A 207 28.19 -16.19 10.04
N LEU A 208 27.34 -17.20 10.12
CA LEU A 208 27.51 -18.42 10.89
C LEU A 208 28.00 -19.52 9.94
N LYS A 209 29.12 -20.18 10.27
CA LYS A 209 29.58 -21.36 9.54
C LYS A 209 29.18 -22.61 10.31
N ILE A 210 28.38 -23.48 9.69
CA ILE A 210 27.99 -24.79 10.22
C ILE A 210 28.45 -25.83 9.20
N ASN A 211 29.47 -26.61 9.54
CA ASN A 211 30.13 -27.52 8.60
C ASN A 211 30.56 -26.76 7.32
N GLU A 212 30.06 -27.15 6.15
CA GLU A 212 30.33 -26.49 4.86
C GLU A 212 29.29 -25.40 4.52
N ILE A 213 28.27 -25.21 5.35
CA ILE A 213 27.16 -24.28 5.10
C ILE A 213 27.45 -22.93 5.75
N SER A 214 27.29 -21.85 4.99
CA SER A 214 27.41 -20.48 5.48
C SER A 214 26.05 -19.80 5.51
N VAL A 215 25.65 -19.30 6.68
CA VAL A 215 24.32 -18.71 6.90
C VAL A 215 24.41 -17.31 7.45
N LEU A 216 23.59 -16.42 6.92
CA LEU A 216 23.55 -15.02 7.33
C LEU A 216 22.75 -14.85 8.62
N GLU A 217 23.17 -13.89 9.45
CA GLU A 217 22.38 -13.43 10.59
C GLU A 217 21.00 -12.90 10.12
N PRO A 218 19.89 -13.37 10.71
CA PRO A 218 18.55 -13.01 10.29
C PRO A 218 18.23 -11.55 10.65
N LYS A 219 17.40 -10.89 9.84
CA LYS A 219 16.90 -9.52 10.08
C LYS A 219 15.39 -9.42 10.22
N ASN A 220 14.66 -10.48 9.92
CA ASN A 220 13.21 -10.56 9.97
C ASN A 220 12.77 -11.99 10.31
N GLU A 221 11.46 -12.18 10.47
CA GLU A 221 10.86 -13.46 10.84
C GLU A 221 11.05 -14.53 9.75
N SER A 222 10.96 -14.15 8.48
CA SER A 222 11.18 -15.09 7.36
C SER A 222 12.62 -15.62 7.29
N GLU A 223 13.61 -14.76 7.52
CA GLU A 223 15.02 -15.18 7.59
C GLU A 223 15.28 -16.02 8.87
N LEU A 224 14.61 -15.70 9.99
CA LEU A 224 14.67 -16.50 11.22
C LEU A 224 14.10 -17.91 10.99
N PHE A 225 12.98 -18.02 10.28
CA PHE A 225 12.40 -19.30 9.90
C PHE A 225 13.40 -20.15 9.12
N GLY A 226 14.02 -19.57 8.08
CA GLY A 226 15.02 -20.28 7.27
C GLY A 226 16.21 -20.75 8.09
N LEU A 227 16.70 -19.92 9.02
CA LEU A 227 17.76 -20.29 9.96
C LEU A 227 17.33 -21.44 10.88
N PHE A 228 16.11 -21.36 11.44
CA PHE A 228 15.57 -22.37 12.34
C PHE A 228 15.44 -23.73 11.66
N ILE A 229 14.82 -23.81 10.47
CA ILE A 229 14.65 -25.06 9.74
C ILE A 229 16.00 -25.70 9.44
N MET A 230 16.99 -24.92 9.01
CA MET A 230 18.32 -25.46 8.74
C MET A 230 18.99 -26.00 10.02
N ILE A 231 18.93 -25.27 11.14
CA ILE A 231 19.48 -25.74 12.42
C ILE A 231 18.75 -27.01 12.88
N TYR A 232 17.43 -27.06 12.72
CA TYR A 232 16.62 -28.23 13.04
C TYR A 232 17.02 -29.45 12.19
N THR A 233 17.29 -29.27 10.89
CA THR A 233 17.76 -30.35 10.01
C THR A 233 19.13 -30.88 10.42
N ILE A 234 20.05 -30.02 10.85
CA ILE A 234 21.41 -30.42 11.24
C ILE A 234 21.44 -31.02 12.66
N PHE A 235 20.63 -30.47 13.58
CA PHE A 235 20.61 -30.85 14.99
C PHE A 235 19.18 -31.16 15.48
N PRO A 236 18.50 -32.18 14.93
CA PRO A 236 17.12 -32.48 15.29
C PRO A 236 16.99 -32.82 16.78
N ASP A 237 17.96 -33.52 17.36
CA ASP A 237 17.93 -33.98 18.77
C ASP A 237 17.99 -32.85 19.80
N LYS A 238 18.26 -31.61 19.36
CA LYS A 238 18.30 -30.45 20.24
C LYS A 238 16.94 -29.77 20.42
N PHE A 239 15.90 -30.26 19.74
CA PHE A 239 14.53 -29.76 19.82
C PHE A 239 13.56 -30.85 20.27
N ASP A 240 12.71 -30.52 21.24
CA ASP A 240 11.71 -31.43 21.83
C ASP A 240 10.49 -31.67 20.92
N PHE A 241 10.43 -31.03 19.75
CA PHE A 241 9.28 -31.04 18.86
C PHE A 241 9.70 -31.24 17.40
N GLU A 242 8.75 -31.66 16.58
CA GLU A 242 8.89 -31.83 15.14
C GLU A 242 7.98 -30.83 14.42
N PRO A 243 8.52 -29.91 13.59
CA PRO A 243 7.72 -29.03 12.75
C PRO A 243 7.13 -29.81 11.57
N LEU A 244 5.83 -29.64 11.32
CA LEU A 244 5.08 -30.38 10.30
C LEU A 244 4.62 -29.50 9.13
N ASP A 245 4.32 -28.23 9.41
CA ASP A 245 3.81 -27.27 8.42
C ASP A 245 4.32 -25.85 8.72
N TYR A 246 4.32 -24.99 7.69
CA TYR A 246 4.61 -23.56 7.78
C TYR A 246 3.63 -22.73 6.95
N ASN A 247 2.86 -21.83 7.58
CA ASN A 247 1.83 -21.03 6.88
C ASN A 247 1.56 -19.65 7.49
N THR A 248 2.05 -18.60 6.84
CA THR A 248 1.93 -17.22 7.34
C THR A 248 0.59 -16.52 7.06
N ARG A 249 -0.38 -17.15 6.38
CA ARG A 249 -1.60 -16.47 5.91
C ARG A 249 -2.56 -16.04 7.02
N GLN A 250 -2.54 -16.67 8.19
CA GLN A 250 -3.49 -16.42 9.28
C GLN A 250 -2.81 -16.18 10.65
N GLY A 251 -1.52 -15.85 10.66
CA GLY A 251 -0.80 -15.55 11.90
C GLY A 251 -0.50 -16.77 12.77
N ILE A 252 -0.37 -17.96 12.17
CA ILE A 252 0.09 -19.16 12.84
C ILE A 252 1.30 -19.65 12.06
N ASP A 253 2.50 -19.43 12.56
CA ASP A 253 3.68 -19.68 11.74
C ASP A 253 3.91 -21.17 11.45
N ILE A 254 3.93 -22.01 12.47
CA ILE A 254 4.28 -23.43 12.34
C ILE A 254 3.32 -24.30 13.16
N ILE A 255 2.88 -25.41 12.56
CA ILE A 255 2.25 -26.52 13.30
C ILE A 255 3.32 -27.57 13.62
N ALA A 256 3.37 -27.99 14.88
CA ALA A 256 4.35 -28.96 15.36
C ALA A 256 3.71 -30.02 16.28
N ARG A 257 4.43 -31.12 16.49
CA ARG A 257 4.09 -32.17 17.47
C ARG A 257 5.27 -32.45 18.40
N ASN A 258 5.02 -33.01 19.58
CA ASN A 258 6.11 -33.45 20.46
C ASN A 258 6.84 -34.66 19.86
N LYS A 259 8.15 -34.78 20.10
CA LYS A 259 8.87 -36.01 19.81
C LYS A 259 8.56 -37.05 20.89
N THR A 260 7.75 -38.05 20.57
CA THR A 260 7.40 -39.12 21.51
C THR A 260 7.35 -40.47 20.82
N ASP A 261 7.83 -41.52 21.47
CA ASP A 261 7.69 -42.91 21.00
C ASP A 261 6.27 -43.48 21.21
N ASN A 262 5.42 -42.74 21.93
CA ASN A 262 4.04 -43.13 22.25
C ASN A 262 3.06 -42.74 21.13
N LYS A 263 2.46 -43.73 20.47
CA LYS A 263 1.47 -43.55 19.39
C LYS A 263 0.20 -42.79 19.76
N ILE A 264 -0.08 -42.56 21.05
CA ILE A 264 -1.27 -41.82 21.52
C ILE A 264 -1.00 -40.31 21.57
N SER A 265 0.22 -39.91 21.93
CA SER A 265 0.65 -38.50 21.91
C SER A 265 0.97 -37.98 20.51
N ASP A 266 1.03 -38.87 19.51
CA ASP A 266 1.16 -38.52 18.08
C ASP A 266 -0.01 -37.67 17.54
N CYS A 267 -1.13 -37.60 18.25
CA CYS A 267 -2.35 -36.90 17.83
C CYS A 267 -2.47 -35.45 18.34
N GLU A 268 -1.55 -34.96 19.17
CA GLU A 268 -1.60 -33.59 19.71
C GLU A 268 -0.78 -32.61 18.86
N TYR A 269 -1.46 -31.75 18.12
CA TYR A 269 -0.85 -30.66 17.36
C TYR A 269 -0.81 -29.37 18.16
N TRP A 270 0.30 -28.65 18.07
CA TRP A 270 0.54 -27.40 18.75
C TRP A 270 1.10 -26.36 17.78
N TYR A 271 0.97 -25.09 18.14
CA TYR A 271 1.55 -23.99 17.38
C TYR A 271 2.92 -23.60 17.92
N VAL A 272 3.80 -23.27 16.97
CA VAL A 272 5.09 -22.65 17.20
C VAL A 272 5.06 -21.29 16.53
N GLU A 273 5.17 -20.23 17.33
CA GLU A 273 5.20 -18.85 16.84
C GLU A 273 6.64 -18.40 16.58
N LEU A 274 6.87 -17.66 15.51
CA LEU A 274 8.13 -17.02 15.19
C LEU A 274 8.05 -15.52 15.45
N LYS A 275 8.99 -14.98 16.21
CA LYS A 275 9.15 -13.53 16.37
C LYS A 275 10.59 -13.14 16.18
N TYR A 276 10.89 -12.18 15.30
CA TYR A 276 12.28 -11.73 15.17
C TYR A 276 12.76 -11.13 16.48
N VAL A 277 12.04 -10.15 17.02
CA VAL A 277 12.27 -9.65 18.38
C VAL A 277 11.01 -9.88 19.19
N LEU A 278 11.13 -10.59 20.31
CA LEU A 278 10.01 -10.75 21.25
C LEU A 278 9.79 -9.43 21.99
N SER A 279 8.56 -8.92 21.95
CA SER A 279 8.10 -7.69 22.62
C SER A 279 6.93 -8.00 23.57
N LYS A 280 6.45 -6.99 24.31
CA LYS A 280 5.34 -7.14 25.26
C LYS A 280 3.98 -7.36 24.60
N ASN A 281 3.82 -6.88 23.37
CA ASN A 281 2.57 -6.98 22.62
C ASN A 281 2.65 -8.19 21.71
N PHE A 282 1.63 -9.04 21.79
CA PHE A 282 1.60 -10.30 21.07
C PHE A 282 0.33 -10.38 20.23
N ASN A 283 0.49 -10.33 18.91
CA ASN A 283 -0.63 -10.15 17.97
C ASN A 283 -1.48 -11.42 17.75
N HIS A 284 -1.27 -12.48 18.54
CA HIS A 284 -1.92 -13.79 18.37
C HIS A 284 -2.45 -14.31 19.71
N SER A 285 -3.36 -15.28 19.66
CA SER A 285 -3.86 -15.95 20.87
C SER A 285 -2.81 -16.92 21.43
N PHE A 286 -2.74 -17.06 22.76
CA PHE A 286 -1.86 -18.01 23.43
C PHE A 286 -2.46 -19.44 23.54
N SER A 287 -3.71 -19.66 23.15
CA SER A 287 -4.45 -20.89 23.51
C SER A 287 -3.81 -22.19 23.01
N ASN A 288 -3.22 -22.18 21.81
CA ASN A 288 -2.62 -23.36 21.18
C ASN A 288 -1.09 -23.26 21.02
N ILE A 289 -0.48 -22.19 21.52
CA ILE A 289 0.96 -21.97 21.40
C ILE A 289 1.67 -22.73 22.50
N ARG A 290 2.64 -23.55 22.11
CA ARG A 290 3.48 -24.31 23.05
C ARG A 290 4.94 -23.89 23.00
N TRP A 291 5.40 -23.43 21.84
CA TRP A 291 6.73 -22.86 21.68
C TRP A 291 6.69 -21.51 20.99
N ILE A 292 7.58 -20.61 21.41
CA ILE A 292 7.88 -19.37 20.72
C ILE A 292 9.36 -19.40 20.36
N ILE A 293 9.68 -19.23 19.09
CA ILE A 293 11.07 -19.12 18.62
C ILE A 293 11.32 -17.65 18.31
N CYS A 294 12.33 -17.08 18.96
CA CYS A 294 12.72 -15.71 18.66
C CYS A 294 14.21 -15.55 18.42
N TRP A 295 14.61 -14.55 17.63
CA TRP A 295 16.02 -14.24 17.48
C TRP A 295 16.58 -13.67 18.78
N ASP A 296 15.94 -12.63 19.32
CA ASP A 296 16.33 -11.96 20.55
C ASP A 296 15.14 -11.33 21.28
N PHE A 297 15.35 -10.85 22.50
CA PHE A 297 14.35 -10.09 23.26
C PHE A 297 14.54 -8.59 23.07
N GLU A 298 13.44 -7.85 23.20
CA GLU A 298 13.49 -6.41 23.37
C GLU A 298 14.24 -6.05 24.68
N LYS A 299 14.96 -4.92 24.69
CA LYS A 299 15.82 -4.54 25.83
C LYS A 299 15.08 -4.38 27.15
N ASP A 300 13.78 -4.08 27.08
CA ASP A 300 12.92 -3.81 28.22
C ASP A 300 12.21 -5.07 28.75
N LEU A 301 12.37 -6.22 28.07
CA LEU A 301 11.86 -7.52 28.51
C LEU A 301 12.82 -8.17 29.51
N LYS A 302 12.39 -8.19 30.77
CA LYS A 302 13.09 -8.81 31.90
C LYS A 302 12.24 -9.90 32.54
N HIS A 303 12.85 -10.69 33.40
CA HIS A 303 12.12 -11.61 34.26
C HIS A 303 10.99 -10.88 35.01
N GLY A 304 9.78 -11.43 34.99
CA GLY A 304 8.58 -10.83 35.56
C GLY A 304 7.84 -9.86 34.63
N SER A 305 8.27 -9.72 33.38
CA SER A 305 7.54 -8.90 32.40
C SER A 305 6.27 -9.60 31.93
N ILE A 306 5.17 -8.88 31.92
CA ILE A 306 3.88 -9.37 31.43
C ILE A 306 3.80 -9.13 29.92
N LEU A 307 3.42 -10.18 29.18
CA LEU A 307 3.07 -10.13 27.77
C LEU A 307 1.56 -10.20 27.64
N MET A 308 1.03 -9.36 26.76
CA MET A 308 -0.41 -9.24 26.48
C MET A 308 -0.70 -9.79 25.08
N SER A 309 -1.75 -10.60 24.95
CA SER A 309 -2.31 -10.93 23.64
C SER A 309 -3.26 -9.83 23.18
N ASP A 310 -3.17 -9.42 21.91
CA ASP A 310 -4.10 -8.44 21.32
C ASP A 310 -5.43 -9.09 20.91
N VAL A 311 -5.48 -10.42 20.82
CA VAL A 311 -6.63 -11.19 20.31
C VAL A 311 -7.50 -11.74 21.44
N GLN A 312 -6.87 -12.08 22.56
CA GLN A 312 -7.52 -12.50 23.79
C GLN A 312 -6.94 -11.65 24.92
N ASP A 313 -7.79 -11.19 25.84
CA ASP A 313 -7.36 -10.45 27.04
C ASP A 313 -6.69 -11.42 28.04
N GLU A 314 -5.65 -12.11 27.58
CA GLU A 314 -4.83 -13.07 28.30
C GLU A 314 -3.45 -12.49 28.54
N GLU A 315 -3.05 -12.47 29.81
CA GLU A 315 -1.73 -12.04 30.25
C GLU A 315 -0.87 -13.26 30.57
N ARG A 316 0.41 -13.23 30.20
CA ARG A 316 1.40 -14.23 30.64
C ARG A 316 2.68 -13.56 31.10
N GLU A 317 3.25 -14.04 32.19
CA GLU A 317 4.48 -13.50 32.76
C GLU A 317 5.72 -14.25 32.25
N LEU A 318 6.76 -13.51 31.89
CA LEU A 318 8.04 -14.05 31.44
C LEU A 318 8.90 -14.54 32.60
N TYR A 319 9.16 -15.84 32.62
CA TYR A 319 10.08 -16.47 33.55
C TYR A 319 11.42 -16.76 32.88
N ILE A 320 12.50 -16.35 33.56
CA ILE A 320 13.89 -16.63 33.15
C ILE A 320 14.54 -17.42 34.26
N GLY A 321 14.65 -18.74 34.06
CA GLY A 321 15.28 -19.67 34.99
C GLY A 321 16.62 -20.21 34.48
N LYS A 322 17.23 -21.10 35.26
CA LYS A 322 18.38 -21.90 34.83
C LYS A 322 18.08 -23.39 34.99
N ASP A 323 18.54 -24.19 34.03
CA ASP A 323 18.51 -25.65 34.10
C ASP A 323 19.61 -26.18 35.06
N LYS A 324 19.57 -27.49 35.35
CA LYS A 324 20.58 -28.25 36.09
C LYS A 324 21.99 -28.11 35.50
N GLU A 325 22.10 -27.86 34.20
CA GLU A 325 23.36 -27.61 33.49
C GLU A 325 23.77 -26.12 33.46
N GLY A 326 23.04 -25.24 34.16
CA GLY A 326 23.31 -23.81 34.20
C GLY A 326 22.88 -23.02 32.94
N LYS A 327 22.20 -23.67 31.99
CA LYS A 327 21.63 -23.05 30.78
C LYS A 327 20.38 -22.26 31.12
N ASN A 328 20.16 -21.11 30.46
CA ASN A 328 18.97 -20.32 30.69
C ASN A 328 17.73 -21.00 30.08
N ILE A 329 16.64 -21.06 30.83
CA ILE A 329 15.33 -21.56 30.38
C ILE A 329 14.36 -20.38 30.38
N TYR A 330 13.61 -20.24 29.29
CA TYR A 330 12.62 -19.18 29.11
C TYR A 330 11.24 -19.79 28.96
N TYR A 331 10.27 -19.31 29.73
CA TYR A 331 8.87 -19.70 29.56
C TYR A 331 7.91 -18.57 29.91
N LEU A 332 6.75 -18.56 29.26
CA LEU A 332 5.61 -17.75 29.64
C LEU A 332 4.69 -18.59 30.52
N ASP A 333 4.43 -18.09 31.72
CA ASP A 333 3.56 -18.75 32.70
C ASP A 333 2.34 -17.86 33.00
N ASN A 334 1.24 -18.50 33.35
CA ASN A 334 0.10 -17.83 33.95
C ASN A 334 -0.39 -18.71 35.08
N GLN A 335 -0.50 -18.16 36.29
CA GLN A 335 -0.87 -18.89 37.50
C GLN A 335 -2.22 -19.62 37.37
N SER A 336 -3.08 -19.19 36.46
CA SER A 336 -4.39 -19.79 36.20
C SER A 336 -4.39 -20.92 35.15
N LEU A 337 -3.33 -21.06 34.34
CA LEU A 337 -3.26 -22.03 33.24
C LEU A 337 -2.20 -23.10 33.51
N LEU A 338 -2.55 -24.37 33.28
CA LEU A 338 -1.64 -25.51 33.45
C LEU A 338 -0.53 -25.56 32.38
N THR A 339 -0.71 -24.88 31.25
CA THR A 339 0.19 -24.94 30.09
C THR A 339 1.22 -23.82 30.11
N LYS A 340 2.50 -24.18 30.22
CA LYS A 340 3.64 -23.26 30.09
C LYS A 340 4.09 -23.20 28.63
N ILE A 341 4.29 -21.99 28.12
CA ILE A 341 4.81 -21.79 26.76
C ILE A 341 6.32 -21.68 26.84
N LYS A 342 7.06 -22.55 26.16
CA LYS A 342 8.53 -22.50 26.13
C LYS A 342 9.01 -21.47 25.11
N ILE A 343 10.01 -20.66 25.44
CA ILE A 343 10.64 -19.73 24.50
C ILE A 343 12.05 -20.22 24.15
N ILE A 344 12.35 -20.28 22.86
CA ILE A 344 13.67 -20.60 22.32
C ILE A 344 14.28 -19.32 21.75
N ARG A 345 15.25 -18.76 22.49
CA ARG A 345 16.05 -17.62 22.02
C ARG A 345 17.18 -18.13 21.13
N MET A 346 16.98 -18.08 19.82
CA MET A 346 17.85 -18.70 18.82
C MET A 346 19.29 -18.19 18.87
N LYS A 347 19.49 -16.88 19.05
CA LYS A 347 20.84 -16.31 19.15
C LYS A 347 21.64 -16.90 20.30
N GLU A 348 21.02 -16.99 21.47
CA GLU A 348 21.65 -17.57 22.66
C GLU A 348 21.80 -19.09 22.55
N PHE A 349 20.80 -19.77 21.97
CA PHE A 349 20.85 -21.21 21.73
C PHE A 349 22.02 -21.59 20.81
N ILE A 350 22.23 -20.85 19.72
CA ILE A 350 23.36 -21.07 18.80
C ILE A 350 24.70 -20.84 19.51
N GLU A 351 24.82 -19.76 20.29
CA GLU A 351 26.08 -19.41 20.95
C GLU A 351 26.43 -20.31 22.13
N LYS A 352 25.46 -20.65 22.98
CA LYS A 352 25.69 -21.40 24.23
C LYS A 352 25.44 -22.89 24.11
N ASN A 353 24.39 -23.30 23.38
CA ASN A 353 24.00 -24.71 23.32
C ASN A 353 24.71 -25.44 22.17
N LEU A 354 24.94 -24.75 21.05
CA LEU A 354 25.68 -25.32 19.91
C LEU A 354 27.16 -24.88 19.88
N GLY A 355 27.55 -23.86 20.64
CA GLY A 355 28.93 -23.36 20.69
C GLY A 355 29.38 -22.63 19.42
N LEU A 356 28.44 -22.19 18.57
CA LEU A 356 28.71 -21.55 17.28
C LEU A 356 28.63 -20.03 17.41
N LYS A 357 29.45 -19.28 16.66
CA LYS A 357 29.47 -17.81 16.72
C LYS A 357 29.36 -17.18 15.35
N PHE A 358 28.59 -16.09 15.29
CA PHE A 358 28.50 -15.24 14.11
C PHE A 358 29.77 -14.40 13.97
N GLN A 359 30.45 -14.54 12.84
CA GLN A 359 31.66 -13.80 12.51
C GLN A 359 31.34 -12.69 11.52
N LYS A 360 32.07 -11.57 11.60
CA LYS A 360 32.03 -10.57 10.52
C LYS A 360 32.65 -11.19 9.26
N GLN A 361 32.05 -10.88 8.12
CA GLN A 361 32.53 -11.32 6.81
C GLN A 361 33.89 -10.73 6.49
#